data_AF-A0A3C1GAX5-F1
#
_entry.id   AF-A0A3C1GAX5-F1
#
_cell.length_a   1.000
_cell.length_b   1.000
_cell.length_c   1.000
_cell.angle_alpha   90.00
_cell.angle_beta   90.00
_cell.angle_gamma   90.00
#
_symmetry.space_group_name_H-M   'P 1'
#
loop_
_entity.id
_entity.type
_entity.pdbx_description
1 polymer ?
#
loop_
_entity_poly.entity_id
_entity_poly.type
_entity_poly.pdbx_seq_one_letter_code
_entity_poly.pdbx_strand_id
1 'polypeptide(L)'
;MPRERRHPNGVTGVGTVVVAVDDVARVRGWYGAVLGQPGEAVRRPDLDAAGVRFAIGPHAFEFLAPAGPGGPLAAWLRTRGASPYAATLMTSGGPVGPLDEANTFGARLSLRA
;
A
#
# COMPACT_ATOMS: atom_id res chain seq x y z
N MET A 1 22.75 -9.66 2.33
CA MET A 1 21.35 -9.75 2.77
C MET A 1 21.18 -8.95 4.07
N PRO A 2 20.22 -8.03 4.17
CA PRO A 2 19.93 -7.34 5.43
C PRO A 2 19.62 -8.34 6.55
N ARG A 3 20.14 -8.11 7.76
CA ARG A 3 19.86 -8.94 8.93
C ARG A 3 18.58 -8.50 9.61
N GLU A 4 17.79 -9.45 10.08
CA GLU A 4 16.64 -9.17 10.94
C GLU A 4 17.10 -8.41 12.20
N ARG A 5 16.35 -7.38 12.58
CA ARG A 5 16.63 -6.56 13.76
C ARG A 5 15.33 -6.33 14.52
N ARG A 6 15.39 -6.47 15.85
CA ARG A 6 14.31 -6.05 16.72
C ARG A 6 14.29 -4.53 16.79
N HIS A 7 13.16 -3.93 16.43
CA HIS A 7 12.92 -2.49 16.49
C HIS A 7 11.89 -2.19 17.59
N PRO A 8 11.98 -1.06 18.32
CA PRO A 8 11.00 -0.70 19.34
C PRO A 8 9.54 -0.67 18.88
N ASN A 9 9.30 -0.39 17.60
CA ASN A 9 7.97 -0.43 16.98
C ASN A 9 7.36 -1.84 16.87
N GLY A 10 8.09 -2.90 17.25
CA GLY A 10 7.55 -4.26 17.31
C GLY A 10 7.15 -4.87 15.96
N VAL A 11 7.65 -4.32 14.85
CA VAL A 11 7.24 -4.73 13.50
C VAL A 11 7.56 -6.21 13.27
N THR A 12 6.55 -6.98 12.88
CA THR A 12 6.64 -8.43 12.59
C THR A 12 6.54 -8.75 11.11
N GLY A 13 6.15 -7.77 10.28
CA GLY A 13 6.06 -7.94 8.83
C GLY A 13 5.33 -6.80 8.14
N VAL A 14 5.14 -6.93 6.84
CA VAL A 14 4.30 -6.01 6.05
C VAL A 14 2.84 -6.44 6.14
N GLY A 15 1.91 -5.50 6.23
CA GLY A 15 0.48 -5.77 6.17
C GLY A 15 -0.07 -5.57 4.76
N THR A 16 -0.11 -4.32 4.31
CA THR A 16 -0.61 -3.98 2.97
C THR A 16 0.28 -2.92 2.35
N VAL A 17 0.63 -3.08 1.08
CA VAL A 17 1.30 -2.04 0.30
C VAL A 17 0.27 -1.43 -0.64
N VAL A 18 0.07 -0.11 -0.53
CA VAL A 18 -0.72 0.66 -1.48
C VAL A 18 0.22 1.15 -2.58
N VAL A 19 -0.13 0.86 -3.82
CA VAL A 19 0.60 1.26 -5.01
C VAL A 19 -0.30 2.15 -5.85
N ALA A 20 0.15 3.38 -6.12
CA ALA A 20 -0.54 4.27 -7.03
C ALA A 20 -0.29 3.79 -8.47
N VAL A 21 -1.35 3.66 -9.26
CA VAL A 21 -1.29 3.24 -10.66
C VAL A 21 -2.20 4.11 -11.52
N ASP A 22 -1.85 4.26 -12.78
CA ASP A 22 -2.66 4.94 -13.80
C ASP A 22 -3.68 3.99 -14.45
N ASP A 23 -3.35 2.70 -14.56
CA ASP A 23 -4.20 1.67 -15.18
C ASP A 23 -4.37 0.45 -14.27
N VAL A 24 -5.50 0.41 -13.56
CA VAL A 24 -5.89 -0.73 -12.71
C VAL A 24 -6.16 -1.99 -13.54
N ALA A 25 -6.70 -1.87 -14.75
CA ALA A 25 -7.09 -3.02 -15.56
C ALA A 25 -5.86 -3.79 -16.05
N ARG A 26 -4.83 -3.07 -16.50
CA ARG A 26 -3.54 -3.67 -16.87
C ARG A 26 -2.91 -4.42 -15.69
N VAL A 27 -2.86 -3.80 -14.52
CA VAL A 27 -2.28 -4.43 -13.32
C VAL A 27 -3.08 -5.65 -12.89
N ARG A 28 -4.41 -5.56 -12.95
CA ARG A 28 -5.30 -6.69 -12.67
C ARG A 28 -5.02 -7.88 -13.59
N GLY A 29 -4.80 -7.64 -14.89
CA GLY A 29 -4.44 -8.69 -15.85
C GLY A 29 -3.13 -9.39 -15.49
N TRP A 30 -2.09 -8.63 -15.18
CA TRP A 30 -0.77 -9.19 -14.84
C TRP A 30 -0.76 -9.95 -13.52
N TYR A 31 -1.20 -9.31 -12.44
CA TYR A 31 -1.23 -9.93 -11.13
C TYR A 31 -2.22 -11.08 -11.08
N GLY A 32 -3.35 -10.96 -11.78
CA GLY A 32 -4.33 -12.02 -11.80
C GLY A 32 -3.85 -13.28 -12.53
N ALA A 33 -3.10 -13.12 -13.62
CA ALA A 33 -2.46 -14.25 -14.29
C ALA A 33 -1.39 -14.92 -13.40
N VAL A 34 -0.54 -14.13 -12.73
CA VAL A 34 0.53 -14.65 -11.87
C VAL A 34 0.00 -15.31 -10.61
N LEU A 35 -1.03 -14.75 -9.99
CA LEU A 35 -1.58 -15.23 -8.71
C LEU A 35 -2.73 -16.22 -8.88
N GLY A 36 -3.21 -16.45 -10.11
CA GLY A 36 -4.30 -17.38 -10.40
C GLY A 36 -5.66 -16.95 -9.84
N GLN A 37 -5.85 -15.66 -9.56
CA GLN A 37 -7.07 -15.09 -9.00
C GLN A 37 -7.33 -13.69 -9.56
N PRO A 38 -8.57 -13.19 -9.63
CA PRO A 38 -8.87 -11.93 -10.33
C PRO A 38 -8.62 -10.65 -9.51
N GLY A 39 -8.43 -10.76 -8.21
CA GLY A 39 -8.30 -9.67 -7.25
C GLY A 39 -9.65 -9.09 -6.84
N GLU A 40 -9.73 -8.58 -5.62
CA GLU A 40 -10.96 -8.00 -5.07
C GLU A 40 -11.04 -6.51 -5.42
N ALA A 41 -12.22 -6.01 -5.78
CA ALA A 41 -12.41 -4.57 -5.96
C ALA A 41 -12.30 -3.85 -4.61
N VAL A 42 -11.56 -2.75 -4.56
CA VAL A 42 -11.40 -1.94 -3.35
C VAL A 42 -11.67 -0.47 -3.64
N ARG A 43 -12.28 0.23 -2.67
CA ARG A 43 -12.47 1.68 -2.68
C ARG A 43 -11.82 2.30 -1.46
N ARG A 44 -11.14 3.43 -1.65
CA ARG A 44 -10.44 4.20 -0.61
C ARG A 44 -10.93 5.65 -0.66
N PRO A 45 -12.07 5.96 -0.01
CA PRO A 45 -12.62 7.31 0.00
C PRO A 45 -11.65 8.34 0.59
N ASP A 46 -10.84 7.93 1.56
CA ASP A 46 -9.79 8.74 2.17
C ASP A 46 -8.70 9.21 1.18
N LEU A 47 -8.56 8.48 0.07
CA LEU A 47 -7.60 8.79 -1.00
C LEU A 47 -8.26 9.28 -2.27
N ASP A 48 -9.59 9.40 -2.30
CA ASP A 48 -10.39 9.59 -3.52
C ASP A 48 -9.96 8.60 -4.61
N ALA A 49 -9.93 7.31 -4.29
CA ALA A 49 -9.35 6.29 -5.16
C ALA A 49 -10.11 4.96 -5.13
N ALA A 50 -9.95 4.18 -6.20
CA ALA A 50 -10.46 2.82 -6.31
C ALA A 50 -9.50 1.94 -7.09
N GLY A 51 -9.62 0.62 -6.92
CA GLY A 51 -8.81 -0.30 -7.69
C GLY A 51 -8.97 -1.76 -7.31
N VAL A 52 -7.85 -2.47 -7.21
CA VAL A 52 -7.82 -3.91 -6.98
C VAL A 52 -6.90 -4.29 -5.82
N ARG A 53 -7.36 -5.21 -4.98
CA ARG A 53 -6.60 -5.82 -3.89
C ARG A 53 -6.25 -7.26 -4.24
N PHE A 54 -4.97 -7.60 -4.08
CA PHE A 54 -4.46 -8.97 -4.17
C PHE A 54 -3.94 -9.39 -2.81
N ALA A 55 -4.57 -10.40 -2.18
CA ALA A 55 -4.05 -11.03 -0.98
C ALA A 55 -2.98 -12.08 -1.34
N ILE A 56 -1.86 -12.07 -0.61
CA ILE A 56 -0.73 -12.98 -0.76
C ILE A 56 -0.32 -13.44 0.64
N GLY A 57 -0.90 -14.56 1.08
CA GLY A 57 -0.79 -15.01 2.47
C GLY A 57 -1.32 -13.94 3.43
N PRO A 58 -0.55 -13.53 4.47
CA PRO A 58 -0.97 -12.50 5.42
C PRO A 58 -0.81 -11.06 4.88
N HIS A 59 -0.27 -10.91 3.67
CA HIS A 59 0.04 -9.64 3.04
C HIS A 59 -0.98 -9.27 1.97
N ALA A 60 -1.01 -8.01 1.58
CA ALA A 60 -1.75 -7.59 0.40
C ALA A 60 -1.06 -6.47 -0.37
N PHE A 61 -1.36 -6.42 -1.66
CA PHE A 61 -1.16 -5.24 -2.48
C PHE A 61 -2.52 -4.63 -2.83
N GLU A 62 -2.63 -3.32 -2.68
CA GLU A 62 -3.74 -2.52 -3.22
C GLU A 62 -3.19 -1.64 -4.35
N PHE A 63 -3.60 -1.91 -5.58
CA PHE A 63 -3.29 -1.09 -6.73
C PHE A 63 -4.45 -0.15 -6.97
N LEU A 64 -4.22 1.15 -6.79
CA LEU A 64 -5.27 2.16 -6.77
C LEU A 64 -5.01 3.22 -7.84
N ALA A 65 -6.04 3.55 -8.59
CA ALA A 65 -6.08 4.74 -9.43
C ALA A 65 -6.94 5.83 -8.75
N PRO A 66 -6.57 7.11 -8.91
CA PRO A 66 -7.40 8.21 -8.43
C PRO A 66 -8.74 8.24 -9.16
N ALA A 67 -9.83 8.53 -8.44
CA ALA A 67 -11.16 8.69 -9.02
C ALA A 67 -11.33 10.06 -9.71
N GLY A 68 -10.56 11.07 -9.29
CA GLY A 68 -10.50 12.39 -9.92
C GLY A 68 -9.11 13.04 -9.85
N PRO A 69 -8.89 14.18 -10.55
CA PRO A 69 -7.57 14.80 -10.67
C PRO A 69 -7.07 15.50 -9.39
N GLY A 70 -7.95 15.73 -8.40
CA GLY A 70 -7.67 16.52 -7.20
C GLY A 70 -7.13 15.73 -6.00
N GLY A 71 -7.24 14.39 -6.01
CA GLY A 71 -6.87 13.55 -4.87
C GLY A 71 -5.35 13.40 -4.66
N PRO A 72 -4.92 12.94 -3.47
CA PRO A 72 -3.50 12.75 -3.15
C PRO A 72 -2.82 11.75 -4.08
N LEU A 73 -3.53 10.71 -4.54
CA LEU A 73 -3.00 9.75 -5.51
C LEU A 73 -2.78 10.37 -6.90
N ALA A 74 -3.66 11.28 -7.33
CA ALA A 74 -3.47 12.00 -8.59
C ALA A 74 -2.24 12.90 -8.55
N ALA A 75 -2.03 13.61 -7.44
CA ALA A 75 -0.81 14.40 -7.22
C ALA A 75 0.45 13.53 -7.18
N TRP A 76 0.38 12.36 -6.54
CA TRP A 76 1.48 11.41 -6.49
C TRP A 76 1.87 10.89 -7.88
N LEU A 77 0.89 10.44 -8.67
CA LEU A 77 1.14 9.93 -10.01
C LEU A 77 1.76 10.99 -10.93
N ARG A 78 1.31 12.25 -10.86
CA ARG A 78 1.91 13.34 -11.63
C ARG A 78 3.37 13.60 -11.30
N THR A 79 3.77 13.38 -10.04
CA THR A 79 5.11 13.73 -9.55
C THR A 79 6.08 12.56 -9.60
N ARG A 80 5.59 11.32 -9.42
CA ARG A 80 6.43 10.13 -9.25
C ARG A 80 6.11 8.98 -10.20
N GLY A 81 5.02 9.10 -10.98
CA GLY A 81 4.49 7.99 -11.77
C GLY A 81 3.98 6.85 -10.89
N ALA A 82 3.63 5.74 -11.55
CA ALA A 82 3.15 4.53 -10.88
C ALA A 82 4.22 3.98 -9.93
N SER A 83 3.92 3.94 -8.63
CA SER A 83 4.89 3.59 -7.59
C SER A 83 4.21 3.33 -6.23
N PRO A 84 4.88 2.66 -5.28
CA PRO A 84 4.39 2.54 -3.91
C PRO A 84 4.06 3.91 -3.30
N TYR A 85 2.87 4.02 -2.71
CA TYR A 85 2.33 5.24 -2.13
C TYR A 85 2.35 5.21 -0.58
N ALA A 86 2.00 4.06 0.00
CA ALA A 86 1.95 3.85 1.45
C ALA A 86 2.10 2.36 1.79
N ALA A 87 2.42 2.05 3.04
CA ALA A 87 2.39 0.68 3.55
C ALA A 87 1.92 0.60 5.00
N THR A 88 1.13 -0.41 5.30
CA THR A 88 0.88 -0.84 6.69
C THR A 88 1.89 -1.92 7.06
N LEU A 89 2.37 -1.88 8.30
CA LEU A 89 3.24 -2.88 8.91
C LEU A 89 2.47 -3.58 10.03
N MET A 90 2.63 -4.89 10.12
CA MET A 90 2.14 -5.68 11.26
C MET A 90 3.03 -5.39 12.47
N THR A 91 2.43 -5.27 13.65
CA THR A 91 3.17 -5.17 14.91
C THR A 91 2.57 -6.07 15.98
N SER A 92 3.41 -6.68 16.80
CA SER A 92 3.01 -7.39 18.01
C SER A 92 3.18 -6.55 19.30
N GLY A 93 3.58 -5.28 19.18
CA GLY A 93 3.78 -4.40 20.32
C GLY A 93 3.75 -2.91 19.99
N GLY A 94 3.24 -2.10 20.92
CA GLY A 94 3.18 -0.64 20.80
C GLY A 94 1.90 -0.09 20.16
N PRO A 95 1.79 1.24 20.02
CA PRO A 95 0.61 1.91 19.50
C PRO A 95 0.42 1.67 18.00
N VAL A 96 -0.82 1.42 17.58
CA VAL A 96 -1.23 1.31 16.17
C VAL A 96 -1.51 2.69 15.57
N GLY A 97 -1.50 2.78 14.24
CA GLY A 97 -1.78 4.02 13.52
C GLY A 97 -0.60 4.53 12.67
N PRO A 98 -0.74 5.72 12.07
CA PRO A 98 0.31 6.31 11.23
C PRO A 98 1.58 6.59 12.04
N LEU A 99 2.73 6.32 11.45
CA LEU A 99 4.03 6.77 11.94
C LEU A 99 4.27 8.21 11.49
N ASP A 100 5.05 8.94 12.27
CA ASP A 100 5.48 10.29 11.92
C ASP A 100 6.34 10.27 10.65
N GLU A 101 5.87 10.94 9.60
CA GLU A 101 6.52 10.99 8.30
C GLU A 101 7.93 11.62 8.36
N ALA A 102 8.20 12.49 9.33
CA ALA A 102 9.54 13.05 9.53
C ALA A 102 10.55 11.96 9.92
N ASN A 103 10.10 10.96 10.70
CA ASN A 103 10.94 9.84 11.15
C ASN A 103 10.99 8.69 10.14
N THR A 104 10.19 8.73 9.08
CA THR A 104 10.19 7.75 7.99
C THR A 104 10.72 8.33 6.67
N PHE A 105 11.32 9.52 6.70
CA PHE A 105 11.84 10.24 5.53
C PHE A 105 10.78 10.45 4.43
N GLY A 106 9.55 10.77 4.85
CA GLY A 106 8.41 11.01 3.96
C GLY A 106 7.68 9.75 3.48
N ALA A 107 8.03 8.57 4.01
CA ALA A 107 7.31 7.35 3.72
C ALA A 107 6.02 7.24 4.55
N ARG A 108 4.88 7.04 3.88
CA ARG A 108 3.58 6.87 4.55
C ARG A 108 3.45 5.47 5.12
N LEU A 109 3.91 5.31 6.36
CA LEU A 109 3.89 4.04 7.07
C LEU A 109 2.87 4.07 8.21
N SER A 110 2.17 2.96 8.43
CA SER A 110 1.29 2.79 9.58
C SER A 110 1.49 1.44 10.23
N LEU A 111 1.23 1.34 11.54
CA LEU A 111 1.24 0.09 12.30
C LEU A 111 -0.19 -0.43 12.46
N ARG A 112 -0.37 -1.75 12.30
CA ARG A 112 -1.60 -2.47 12.69
C ARG A 112 -1.27 -3.70 13.52
N ALA A 113 -2.17 -4.06 14.43
CA ALA A 113 -2.11 -5.32 15.18
C ALA A 113 -2.45 -6.52 14.28
#